data_AF-A0AAD7J0C7-F1
#
_entry.id   AF-A0AAD7J0C7-F1
#
_cell.length_a   1.000
_cell.length_b   1.000
_cell.length_c   1.000
_cell.angle_alpha   90.00
_cell.angle_beta   90.00
_cell.angle_gamma   90.00
#
_symmetry.space_group_name_H-M   'P 1'
#
loop_
_entity.id
_entity.type
_entity.pdbx_description
1 polymer ?
#
loop_
_entity_poly.entity_id
_entity_poly.type
_entity_poly.pdbx_seq_one_letter_code
_entity_poly.pdbx_strand_id
1 'polypeptide(L)'
;CMPGTRVQILEDLVARASSNEETHKVYWMVGMAGTGKSTIAQTFCEILDEKNMLGASFFCSRASENANDARHIIPTIAYSLSIASPTIKAQVIKVIEDDPALAEPTYIKMDVQFHKLIVQPTR
;
A
#
# COMPACT_ATOMS: atom_id res chain seq x y z
N CYS A 1 -16.69 -6.21 -3.44
CA CYS A 1 -17.16 -7.43 -4.12
C CYS A 1 -18.68 -7.43 -4.07
N MET A 2 -19.36 -8.04 -5.04
CA MET A 2 -20.81 -8.22 -4.91
C MET A 2 -21.09 -9.07 -3.66
N PRO A 3 -22.10 -8.74 -2.84
CA PRO A 3 -22.42 -9.51 -1.64
C PRO A 3 -22.52 -11.01 -1.94
N GLY A 4 -21.91 -11.84 -1.09
CA GLY A 4 -21.90 -13.30 -1.26
C GLY A 4 -20.94 -13.86 -2.32
N THR A 5 -20.18 -13.02 -3.03
CA THR A 5 -19.17 -13.46 -4.00
C THR A 5 -17.77 -13.38 -3.42
N ARG A 6 -16.87 -14.28 -3.87
CA ARG A 6 -15.43 -14.25 -3.50
C ARG A 6 -15.19 -14.29 -1.98
N VAL A 7 -16.11 -14.86 -1.21
CA VAL A 7 -16.07 -14.93 0.25
C VAL A 7 -14.83 -15.68 0.71
N GLN A 8 -14.65 -16.92 0.25
CA GLN A 8 -13.54 -17.77 0.67
C GLN A 8 -12.16 -17.15 0.42
N ILE A 9 -11.93 -16.55 -0.76
CA ILE A 9 -10.65 -15.89 -1.06
C ILE A 9 -10.42 -14.65 -0.18
N LEU A 10 -11.47 -13.90 0.18
CA LEU A 10 -11.33 -12.76 1.08
C LEU A 10 -11.03 -13.22 2.52
N GLU A 11 -11.70 -14.27 2.99
CA GLU A 11 -11.45 -14.87 4.30
C GLU A 11 -10.01 -15.39 4.41
N ASP A 12 -9.53 -16.11 3.39
CA ASP A 12 -8.15 -16.59 3.33
C ASP A 12 -7.13 -15.44 3.37
N LEU A 13 -7.39 -14.34 2.62
CA LEU A 13 -6.53 -13.16 2.62
C LEU A 13 -6.50 -12.46 3.98
N VAL A 14 -7.64 -12.33 4.65
CA VAL A 14 -7.73 -11.73 5.99
C VAL A 14 -7.01 -12.60 7.03
N ALA A 15 -7.22 -13.92 7.01
CA ALA A 15 -6.54 -14.84 7.90
C ALA A 15 -5.02 -14.75 7.74
N ARG A 16 -4.53 -14.63 6.49
CA ARG A 16 -3.10 -14.42 6.20
C ARG A 16 -2.59 -13.09 6.73
N ALA A 17 -3.33 -12.00 6.55
CA ALA A 17 -2.96 -10.68 7.05
C ALA A 17 -2.90 -10.61 8.59
N SER A 18 -3.72 -11.42 9.28
CA SER A 18 -3.69 -11.53 10.74
C SER A 18 -2.63 -12.50 11.28
N SER A 19 -1.96 -13.28 10.43
CA SER A 19 -0.97 -14.26 10.87
C SER A 19 0.38 -13.59 11.18
N ASN A 20 1.03 -14.00 12.27
CA ASN A 20 2.37 -13.52 12.64
C ASN A 20 3.50 -14.23 11.86
N GLU A 21 3.17 -14.99 10.82
CA GLU A 21 4.17 -15.66 9.99
C GLU A 21 4.75 -14.68 8.97
N GLU A 22 6.05 -14.36 9.10
CA GLU A 22 6.75 -13.44 8.19
C GLU A 22 6.81 -13.90 6.71
N THR A 23 6.33 -15.10 6.40
CA THR A 23 6.53 -15.79 5.12
C THR A 23 5.60 -15.30 4.00
N HIS A 24 4.56 -14.53 4.29
CA HIS A 24 3.48 -14.23 3.33
C HIS A 24 3.39 -12.75 2.92
N LYS A 25 4.52 -12.15 2.52
CA LYS A 25 4.60 -10.70 2.18
C LYS A 25 3.99 -10.32 0.83
N VAL A 26 3.76 -11.28 -0.07
CA VAL A 26 3.24 -11.03 -1.42
C VAL A 26 2.15 -12.05 -1.75
N TYR A 27 1.03 -11.56 -2.29
CA TYR A 27 -0.06 -12.39 -2.81
C TYR A 27 -0.20 -12.17 -4.32
N TRP A 28 -0.05 -13.23 -5.11
CA TRP A 28 -0.13 -13.18 -6.56
C TRP A 28 -1.47 -13.74 -7.07
N MET A 29 -2.34 -12.87 -7.57
CA MET A 29 -3.68 -13.24 -8.05
C MET A 29 -3.72 -13.39 -9.57
N VAL A 30 -3.92 -14.62 -10.06
CA VAL A 30 -4.03 -14.93 -11.51
C VAL A 30 -5.48 -15.17 -11.89
N GLY A 31 -5.89 -14.66 -13.04
CA GLY A 31 -7.22 -14.90 -13.60
C GLY A 31 -7.45 -14.09 -14.87
N MET A 32 -8.43 -14.50 -15.67
CA MET A 32 -8.77 -13.84 -16.93
C MET A 32 -9.12 -12.35 -16.73
N ALA A 33 -8.94 -11.54 -17.78
CA ALA A 33 -9.40 -10.15 -17.76
C ALA A 33 -10.91 -10.09 -17.44
N GLY A 34 -11.35 -9.06 -16.70
CA GLY A 34 -12.75 -8.91 -16.33
C GLY A 34 -13.27 -9.81 -15.19
N THR A 35 -12.45 -10.68 -14.61
CA THR A 35 -12.90 -11.61 -13.54
C THR A 35 -13.02 -11.00 -12.13
N GLY A 36 -12.79 -9.68 -12.01
CA GLY A 36 -12.94 -8.96 -10.73
C GLY A 36 -11.71 -9.01 -9.81
N LYS A 37 -10.50 -9.27 -10.33
CA LYS A 37 -9.27 -9.27 -9.52
C LYS A 37 -9.05 -7.97 -8.74
N SER A 38 -9.16 -6.83 -9.43
CA SER A 38 -9.06 -5.51 -8.79
C SER A 38 -10.17 -5.28 -7.77
N THR A 39 -11.36 -5.82 -8.01
CA THR A 39 -12.49 -5.76 -7.06
C THR A 39 -12.19 -6.55 -5.78
N ILE A 40 -11.52 -7.70 -5.87
CA ILE A 40 -11.08 -8.45 -4.68
C ILE A 40 -10.03 -7.66 -3.91
N ALA A 41 -9.02 -7.10 -4.59
CA ALA A 41 -7.99 -6.29 -3.94
C ALA A 41 -8.56 -5.04 -3.25
N GLN A 42 -9.50 -4.35 -3.90
CA GLN A 42 -10.21 -3.20 -3.34
C GLN A 42 -10.98 -3.60 -2.09
N THR A 43 -11.82 -4.63 -2.17
CA THR A 43 -12.63 -5.05 -1.01
C THR A 43 -11.80 -5.65 0.10
N PHE A 44 -10.68 -6.27 -0.20
CA PHE A 44 -9.73 -6.68 0.82
C PHE A 44 -9.15 -5.47 1.57
N CYS A 45 -8.79 -4.38 0.88
CA CYS A 45 -8.36 -3.15 1.52
C CYS A 45 -9.47 -2.53 2.39
N GLU A 46 -10.71 -2.48 1.89
CA GLU A 46 -11.89 -2.01 2.65
C GLU A 46 -12.04 -2.79 3.97
N ILE A 47 -11.95 -4.13 3.92
CA ILE A 47 -12.04 -4.98 5.12
C ILE A 47 -10.89 -4.70 6.11
N LEU A 48 -9.66 -4.50 5.62
CA LEU A 48 -8.52 -4.20 6.49
C LEU A 48 -8.64 -2.81 7.12
N ASP A 49 -9.17 -1.83 6.39
CA ASP A 49 -9.40 -0.47 6.87
C ASP A 49 -10.44 -0.47 8.01
N GLU A 50 -11.58 -1.16 7.81
CA GLU A 50 -12.62 -1.35 8.84
C GLU A 50 -12.07 -2.02 10.12
N LYS A 51 -11.04 -2.86 9.97
CA LYS A 51 -10.36 -3.54 11.08
C LYS A 51 -9.20 -2.74 11.69
N ASN A 52 -8.92 -1.53 11.21
CA ASN A 52 -7.74 -0.73 11.57
C ASN A 52 -6.41 -1.50 11.36
N MET A 53 -6.36 -2.37 10.36
CA MET A 53 -5.18 -3.15 9.98
C MET A 53 -4.53 -2.65 8.69
N LEU A 54 -5.19 -1.76 7.94
CA LEU A 54 -4.65 -1.18 6.71
C LEU A 54 -3.72 -0.01 7.03
N GLY A 55 -2.42 -0.17 6.78
CA GLY A 55 -1.47 0.95 6.91
C GLY A 55 -1.57 1.94 5.75
N ALA A 56 -1.65 1.44 4.52
CA ALA A 56 -1.76 2.22 3.30
C ALA A 56 -2.17 1.34 2.12
N SER A 57 -2.65 1.93 1.03
CA SER A 57 -2.91 1.23 -0.23
C SER A 57 -2.63 2.11 -1.44
N PHE A 58 -2.31 1.48 -2.59
CA PHE A 58 -2.12 2.15 -3.86
C PHE A 58 -2.61 1.25 -5.00
N PHE A 59 -3.42 1.80 -5.91
CA PHE A 59 -3.97 1.06 -7.05
C PHE A 59 -3.45 1.65 -8.36
N CYS A 60 -2.61 0.91 -9.08
CA CYS A 60 -2.12 1.35 -10.39
C CYS A 60 -3.26 1.33 -11.41
N SER A 61 -3.52 2.45 -12.07
CA SER A 61 -4.56 2.60 -13.09
C SER A 61 -4.08 3.50 -14.22
N ARG A 62 -4.15 3.01 -15.47
CA ARG A 62 -3.81 3.81 -16.66
C ARG A 62 -4.73 5.00 -16.88
N ALA A 63 -5.94 4.96 -16.32
CA ALA A 63 -6.95 5.99 -16.50
C ALA A 63 -6.81 7.16 -15.51
N SER A 64 -5.88 7.09 -14.54
CA SER A 64 -5.68 8.13 -13.53
C SER A 64 -4.25 8.65 -13.61
N GLU A 65 -4.09 9.97 -13.74
CA GLU A 65 -2.80 10.63 -13.92
C GLU A 65 -1.82 10.37 -12.77
N ASN A 66 -2.30 10.30 -11.53
CA ASN A 66 -1.44 10.05 -10.36
C ASN A 66 -1.24 8.56 -10.05
N ALA A 67 -1.94 7.68 -10.76
CA ALA A 67 -1.89 6.24 -10.55
C ALA A 67 -1.36 5.46 -11.76
N ASN A 68 -0.96 6.16 -12.82
CA ASN A 68 -0.37 5.57 -14.02
C ASN A 68 1.17 5.53 -13.97
N ASP A 69 1.77 6.10 -12.91
CA ASP A 69 3.20 6.22 -12.73
C ASP A 69 3.63 5.62 -11.39
N ALA A 70 4.48 4.59 -11.48
CA ALA A 70 4.98 3.84 -10.32
C ALA A 70 5.80 4.70 -9.34
N ARG A 71 6.31 5.85 -9.79
CA ARG A 71 7.09 6.78 -8.93
C ARG A 71 6.23 7.43 -7.84
N HIS A 72 4.90 7.39 -7.97
CA HIS A 72 3.99 7.84 -6.91
C HIS A 72 3.74 6.80 -5.82
N ILE A 73 4.07 5.52 -6.03
CA ILE A 73 3.75 4.45 -5.08
C ILE A 73 4.35 4.76 -3.71
N ILE A 74 5.67 4.97 -3.63
CA ILE A 74 6.35 5.14 -2.35
C ILE A 74 5.94 6.44 -1.64
N PRO A 75 5.91 7.62 -2.29
CA PRO A 75 5.43 8.85 -1.65
C PRO A 75 4.00 8.74 -1.14
N THR A 76 3.08 8.12 -1.90
CA THR A 76 1.69 7.96 -1.48
C THR A 76 1.58 7.04 -0.26
N ILE A 77 2.30 5.91 -0.25
CA ILE A 77 2.30 5.00 0.91
C ILE A 77 2.90 5.68 2.14
N ALA A 78 4.02 6.39 2.01
CA ALA A 78 4.65 7.13 3.11
C ALA A 78 3.72 8.22 3.66
N TYR A 79 3.02 8.95 2.79
CA TYR A 79 2.03 9.92 3.19
C TYR A 79 0.88 9.27 3.98
N SER A 80 0.28 8.19 3.49
CA SER A 80 -0.79 7.48 4.21
C SER A 80 -0.35 6.99 5.60
N LEU A 81 0.84 6.40 5.71
CA LEU A 81 1.41 5.97 7.00
C LEU A 81 1.64 7.15 7.95
N SER A 82 2.06 8.31 7.44
CA SER A 82 2.26 9.53 8.23
C SER A 82 0.95 10.09 8.78
N ILE A 83 -0.17 9.93 8.05
CA ILE A 83 -1.49 10.34 8.55
C ILE A 83 -1.96 9.39 9.66
N ALA A 84 -1.66 8.11 9.54
CA ALA A 84 -2.07 7.09 10.52
C ALA A 84 -1.26 7.12 11.84
N SER A 85 -0.02 7.59 11.82
CA SER A 85 0.86 7.60 13.00
C SER A 85 1.64 8.90 13.17
N PRO A 86 1.43 9.66 14.27
CA PRO A 86 2.21 10.86 14.56
C PRO A 86 3.71 10.61 14.67
N THR A 87 4.11 9.44 15.16
CA THR A 87 5.52 9.05 15.26
C THR A 87 6.15 8.88 13.88
N ILE A 88 5.48 8.14 12.97
CA ILE A 88 5.93 7.98 11.59
C ILE A 88 5.97 9.35 10.89
N LYS A 89 4.96 10.19 11.12
CA LYS A 89 4.89 11.54 10.56
C LYS A 89 6.11 12.38 10.89
N ALA A 90 6.51 12.42 12.16
CA ALA A 90 7.68 13.19 12.58
C ALA A 90 8.96 12.71 11.89
N GLN A 91 9.13 11.39 11.74
CA GLN A 91 10.29 10.82 11.06
C GLN A 91 10.29 11.11 9.55
N VAL A 92 9.14 10.95 8.88
CA VAL A 92 8.99 11.26 7.44
C VAL A 92 9.24 12.74 7.16
N ILE A 93 8.70 13.65 7.99
CA ILE A 93 8.95 15.10 7.86
C ILE A 93 10.44 15.38 7.94
N LYS A 94 11.14 14.86 8.96
CA LYS A 94 12.58 15.06 9.12
C LYS A 94 13.37 14.59 7.90
N VAL A 95 13.04 13.41 7.38
CA VAL A 95 13.71 12.84 6.19
C VAL A 95 13.49 13.72 4.95
N ILE A 96 12.30 14.29 4.78
CA ILE A 96 11.97 15.19 3.66
C ILE A 96 12.61 16.58 3.85
N GLU A 97 12.70 17.09 5.08
CA GLU A 97 13.40 18.35 5.37
C GLU A 97 14.89 18.26 5.03
N ASP A 98 15.52 17.11 5.30
CA ASP A 98 16.91 16.85 4.96
C ASP A 98 17.13 16.64 3.45
N ASP A 99 16.17 16.04 2.75
CA ASP A 99 16.25 15.73 1.31
C ASP A 99 14.86 15.83 0.62
N PRO A 100 14.45 17.05 0.21
CA PRO A 100 13.12 17.28 -0.37
C PRO A 100 12.84 16.50 -1.64
N ALA A 101 13.89 16.12 -2.38
CA ALA A 101 13.77 15.35 -3.62
C ALA A 101 13.16 13.95 -3.38
N LEU A 102 13.17 13.44 -2.15
CA LEU A 102 12.54 12.17 -1.80
C LEU A 102 11.01 12.20 -1.91
N ALA A 103 10.38 13.36 -1.76
CA ALA A 103 8.93 13.51 -1.91
C ALA A 103 8.50 13.66 -3.39
N GLU A 104 9.45 13.95 -4.28
CA GLU A 104 9.17 14.24 -5.68
C GLU A 104 8.95 12.95 -6.50
N PRO A 105 7.87 12.86 -7.30
CA PRO A 105 7.64 11.73 -8.19
C PRO A 105 8.63 11.68 -9.37
N THR A 106 9.53 12.65 -9.50
CA THR A 106 10.60 12.64 -10.51
C THR A 106 11.85 11.88 -10.04
N TYR A 107 11.94 11.52 -8.76
CA TYR A 107 13.08 10.81 -8.19
C TYR A 107 13.17 9.35 -8.68
N ILE A 108 14.35 8.93 -9.14
CA ILE A 108 14.52 7.68 -9.90
C ILE A 108 14.92 6.48 -9.02
N LYS A 109 15.52 6.71 -7.83
CA LYS A 109 16.03 5.63 -6.96
C LYS A 109 14.96 5.13 -5.99
N MET A 110 14.05 4.31 -6.49
CA MET A 110 12.88 3.84 -5.75
C MET A 110 13.22 2.99 -4.53
N ASP A 111 14.35 2.28 -4.57
CA ASP A 111 14.92 1.52 -3.44
C ASP A 111 15.33 2.45 -2.29
N VAL A 112 16.01 3.56 -2.62
CA VAL A 112 16.42 4.59 -1.65
C VAL A 112 15.19 5.26 -1.05
N GLN A 113 14.22 5.62 -1.90
CA GLN A 113 12.97 6.25 -1.48
C GLN A 113 12.18 5.32 -0.53
N PHE A 114 12.04 4.04 -0.88
CA PHE A 114 11.38 3.03 -0.05
C PHE A 114 12.07 2.89 1.32
N HIS A 115 13.40 2.80 1.33
CA HIS A 115 14.13 2.62 2.57
C HIS A 115 14.02 3.86 3.48
N LYS A 116 14.19 5.07 2.92
CA LYS A 116 14.18 6.33 3.68
C LYS A 116 12.78 6.76 4.11
N LEU A 117 11.75 6.57 3.29
CA LEU A 117 10.39 7.05 3.59
C LEU A 117 9.48 6.01 4.23
N ILE A 118 9.79 4.71 4.12
CA ILE A 118 8.94 3.64 4.68
C ILE A 118 9.70 2.84 5.73
N VAL A 119 10.84 2.23 5.40
CA VAL A 119 11.53 1.29 6.32
C VAL A 119 12.10 1.99 7.54
N GLN A 120 12.81 3.12 7.37
CA GLN A 120 13.40 3.84 8.48
C GLN A 120 12.35 4.46 9.42
N PRO A 121 11.28 5.12 8.92
CA PRO A 121 10.27 5.74 9.77
C PRO A 121 9.36 4.75 10.53
N THR A 122 9.31 3.49 10.10
CA THR A 122 8.43 2.45 10.70
C THR A 122 9.14 1.50 11.67
N ARG A 123 10.46 1.65 11.84
CA ARG A 123 11.26 0.95 12.84
C ARG A 123 11.24 1.68 14.18
#